data_AF-A0A957NAK0-F1
#
_entry.id   AF-A0A957NAK0-F1
#
_cell.length_a   1.000
_cell.length_b   1.000
_cell.length_c   1.000
_cell.angle_alpha   90.00
_cell.angle_beta   90.00
_cell.angle_gamma   90.00
#
_symmetry.space_group_name_H-M   'P 1'
#
loop_
_entity.id
_entity.type
_entity.pdbx_description
1 polymer ?
#
loop_
_entity_poly.entity_id
_entity_poly.type
_entity_poly.pdbx_seq_one_letter_code
_entity_poly.pdbx_strand_id
1 'polypeptide(L)'
;AYRPPDLERLRADRVNTLPYHTEIELHELRPDELVDLARARLRQLPAAQGRQDQEPPAALVTRMVRQAEGNPFYLEELINFIRFHGIDPYDEFALTQLQLPSSIQALVLSRLDQLTENQKTMLKVASVIGRTFRVDWLAGVYPELGGDDAVRDELVYVTDRGLTLPDPAEPGPAYFFKHVIAHNVIYDSLLFMLRTALHESIAAFIEQTYPTRINQFLDILAYHYSSSDNEAKQREYL
;
A
#
# COMPACT_ATOMS: atom_id res chain seq x y z
N ALA A 1 1.30 1.62 -16.41
CA ALA A 1 0.92 2.77 -15.57
C ALA A 1 -0.55 2.59 -15.23
N TYR A 2 -0.91 2.53 -13.95
CA TYR A 2 -2.33 2.57 -13.56
C TYR A 2 -2.90 3.90 -14.04
N ARG A 3 -3.63 3.84 -15.16
CA ARG A 3 -4.51 4.92 -15.59
C ARG A 3 -5.79 4.69 -14.80
N PRO A 4 -6.07 5.44 -13.71
CA PRO A 4 -7.37 5.34 -13.10
C PRO A 4 -8.39 5.56 -14.23
N PRO A 5 -9.40 4.70 -14.38
CA PRO A 5 -10.47 5.02 -15.30
C PRO A 5 -10.96 6.42 -14.92
N ASP A 6 -11.10 7.32 -15.89
CA ASP A 6 -11.78 8.62 -15.75
C ASP A 6 -13.26 8.33 -15.39
N LEU A 7 -13.49 7.82 -14.17
CA LEU A 7 -14.78 7.42 -13.64
C LEU A 7 -15.65 8.65 -13.41
N GLU A 8 -15.04 9.82 -13.17
CA GLU A 8 -15.75 11.08 -13.03
C GLU A 8 -16.53 11.44 -14.30
N ARG A 9 -15.94 11.26 -15.49
CA ARG A 9 -16.60 11.61 -16.75
C ARG A 9 -17.61 10.58 -17.24
N LEU A 10 -17.47 9.31 -16.85
CA LEU A 10 -18.31 8.22 -17.37
C LEU A 10 -19.53 7.89 -16.50
N ARG A 11 -19.60 8.36 -15.24
CA ARG A 11 -20.72 8.06 -14.32
C ARG A 11 -21.48 9.26 -13.76
N ALA A 12 -20.85 10.41 -13.51
CA ALA A 12 -21.51 11.54 -12.83
C ALA A 12 -22.76 12.03 -13.58
N ASP A 13 -22.64 12.28 -14.89
CA ASP A 13 -23.76 12.78 -15.70
C ASP A 13 -24.94 11.79 -15.80
N ARG A 14 -24.69 10.48 -15.70
CA ARG A 14 -25.77 9.47 -15.77
C ARG A 14 -26.43 9.21 -14.42
N VAL A 15 -25.67 9.26 -13.34
CA VAL A 15 -26.20 8.96 -11.99
C VAL A 15 -26.96 10.17 -11.42
N ASN A 16 -26.51 11.40 -11.70
CA ASN A 16 -27.15 12.63 -11.21
C ASN A 16 -28.49 12.93 -11.91
N THR A 17 -28.84 12.18 -12.96
CA THR A 17 -30.15 12.25 -13.61
C THR A 17 -31.15 11.21 -13.07
N LEU A 18 -30.73 10.31 -12.18
CA LEU A 18 -31.62 9.30 -11.61
C LEU A 18 -32.55 9.92 -10.55
N PRO A 19 -33.84 9.54 -10.53
CA PRO A 19 -34.85 10.17 -9.65
C PRO A 19 -34.61 9.95 -8.15
N TYR A 20 -33.74 9.00 -7.78
CA TYR A 20 -33.40 8.67 -6.39
C TYR A 20 -31.88 8.50 -6.25
N HIS A 21 -31.15 9.61 -6.33
CA HIS A 21 -29.72 9.65 -6.02
C HIS A 21 -29.46 10.66 -4.89
N THR A 22 -28.43 10.38 -4.09
CA THR A 22 -27.86 11.31 -3.12
C THR A 22 -26.37 11.38 -3.40
N GLU A 23 -25.88 12.56 -3.75
CA GLU A 23 -24.45 12.82 -3.87
C GLU A 23 -23.89 13.18 -2.49
N ILE A 24 -22.79 12.52 -2.10
CA ILE A 24 -22.07 12.80 -0.86
C ILE A 24 -20.67 13.22 -1.28
N GLU A 25 -20.41 14.53 -1.25
CA GLU A 25 -19.08 15.07 -1.51
C GLU A 25 -18.18 14.90 -0.27
N LEU A 26 -17.11 14.15 -0.44
CA LEU A 26 -16.09 13.99 0.60
C LEU A 26 -15.11 15.16 0.54
N HIS A 27 -15.02 15.91 1.63
CA HIS A 27 -14.08 17.01 1.79
C HIS A 27 -12.95 16.60 2.73
N GLU A 28 -11.85 17.35 2.72
CA GLU A 28 -10.85 17.26 3.78
C GLU A 28 -11.50 17.53 5.13
N LEU A 29 -11.03 16.82 6.16
CA LEU A 29 -11.58 16.98 7.49
C LEU A 29 -11.15 18.32 8.07
N ARG A 30 -12.11 19.01 8.68
CA ARG A 30 -11.84 20.24 9.42
C ARG A 30 -10.97 19.91 10.64
N PRO A 31 -10.19 20.87 11.17
CA PRO A 31 -9.31 20.61 12.31
C PRO A 31 -10.03 20.02 13.55
N ASP A 32 -11.27 20.44 13.82
CA ASP A 32 -12.12 19.87 14.88
C ASP A 32 -12.47 18.40 14.62
N GLU A 33 -12.82 18.06 13.38
CA GLU A 33 -13.13 16.67 12.99
C GLU A 33 -11.91 15.77 13.06
N LEU A 34 -10.72 16.27 12.71
CA LEU A 34 -9.47 15.54 12.88
C LEU A 34 -9.12 15.33 14.36
N VAL A 35 -9.36 16.32 15.21
CA VAL A 35 -9.17 16.18 16.67
C VAL A 35 -10.08 15.07 17.21
N ASP A 36 -11.35 15.06 16.82
CA ASP A 36 -12.31 14.07 17.28
C ASP A 36 -11.96 12.66 16.76
N LEU A 37 -11.56 12.56 15.50
CA LEU A 37 -11.08 11.32 14.91
C LEU A 37 -9.82 10.81 15.63
N ALA A 38 -8.84 11.69 15.89
CA ALA A 38 -7.59 11.34 16.58
C ALA A 38 -7.89 10.78 17.97
N ARG A 39 -8.72 11.48 18.75
CA ARG A 39 -9.12 11.06 20.09
C ARG A 39 -9.85 9.72 20.07
N ALA A 40 -10.85 9.58 19.21
CA ALA A 40 -11.64 8.35 19.11
C ALA A 40 -10.76 7.14 18.78
N ARG A 41 -9.80 7.31 17.88
CA ARG A 41 -8.88 6.23 17.46
C ARG A 41 -7.78 5.94 18.48
N LEU A 42 -7.22 6.94 19.15
CA LEU A 42 -6.22 6.72 20.21
C LEU A 42 -6.80 5.97 21.41
N ARG A 43 -8.08 6.20 21.75
CA ARG A 43 -8.78 5.41 22.81
C ARG A 43 -8.95 3.94 22.45
N GLN A 44 -8.90 3.57 21.17
CA GLN A 44 -8.99 2.18 20.72
C GLN A 44 -7.63 1.46 20.78
N LEU A 45 -6.53 2.18 20.99
CA LEU A 45 -5.22 1.55 21.11
C LEU A 45 -5.04 0.86 22.46
N PRO A 46 -4.25 -0.22 22.53
CA PRO A 46 -3.85 -0.81 23.80
C PRO A 46 -3.14 0.23 24.69
N ALA A 47 -3.53 0.28 25.95
CA ALA A 47 -2.95 1.17 26.97
C ALA A 47 -2.80 0.40 28.29
N ALA A 48 -1.96 0.91 29.20
CA ALA A 48 -1.88 0.35 30.55
C ALA A 48 -3.24 0.36 31.25
N GLN A 49 -3.49 -0.63 32.12
CA GLN A 49 -4.76 -0.79 32.84
C GLN A 49 -5.20 0.51 33.53
N GLY A 50 -6.47 0.88 33.37
CA GLY A 50 -7.06 2.09 33.97
C GLY A 50 -6.85 3.39 33.18
N ARG A 51 -6.23 3.35 31.99
CA ARG A 51 -6.02 4.52 31.12
C ARG A 51 -6.96 4.61 29.92
N GLN A 52 -7.73 3.56 29.62
CA GLN A 52 -8.62 3.51 28.45
C GLN A 52 -9.77 4.53 28.50
N ASP A 53 -10.20 4.91 29.71
CA ASP A 53 -11.23 5.93 29.92
C ASP A 53 -10.66 7.36 30.01
N GLN A 54 -9.33 7.52 29.90
CA GLN A 54 -8.68 8.83 29.97
C GLN A 54 -8.68 9.52 28.60
N GLU A 55 -8.59 10.84 28.63
CA GLU A 55 -8.40 11.62 27.41
C GLU A 55 -6.97 11.45 26.89
N PRO A 56 -6.75 11.17 25.60
CA PRO A 56 -5.41 11.16 25.03
C PRO A 56 -4.69 12.50 25.25
N PRO A 57 -3.37 12.52 25.49
CA PRO A 57 -2.64 13.75 25.73
C PRO A 57 -2.87 14.80 24.63
N ALA A 58 -3.35 15.99 25.00
CA ALA A 58 -3.70 17.04 24.04
C ALA A 58 -2.50 17.45 23.14
N ALA A 59 -1.28 17.38 23.68
CA ALA A 59 -0.05 17.64 22.94
C ALA A 59 0.17 16.63 21.78
N LEU A 60 -0.14 15.34 22.01
CA LEU A 60 -0.04 14.31 20.97
C LEU A 60 -1.07 14.58 19.88
N VAL A 61 -2.35 14.77 20.26
CA VAL A 61 -3.43 15.07 19.32
C VAL A 61 -3.10 16.29 18.48
N THR A 62 -2.64 17.38 19.10
CA THR A 62 -2.25 18.61 18.40
C THR A 62 -1.12 18.37 17.39
N ARG A 63 -0.09 17.59 17.75
CA ARG A 63 1.00 17.24 16.83
C ARG A 63 0.48 16.46 15.62
N MET A 64 -0.37 15.46 15.85
CA MET A 64 -0.90 14.60 14.79
C MET A 64 -1.85 15.35 13.86
N VAL A 65 -2.75 16.18 14.38
CA VAL A 65 -3.67 16.99 13.58
C VAL A 65 -2.92 18.01 12.74
N ARG A 66 -1.92 18.69 13.33
CA ARG A 66 -1.07 19.63 12.59
C ARG A 66 -0.35 18.93 11.44
N GLN A 67 0.05 17.69 11.64
CA GLN A 67 0.81 16.93 10.66
C GLN A 67 -0.07 16.31 9.58
N ALA A 68 -1.28 15.91 9.94
CA ALA A 68 -2.26 15.37 9.01
C ALA A 68 -2.79 16.41 8.01
N GLU A 69 -2.79 17.71 8.36
CA GLU A 69 -3.18 18.82 7.48
C GLU A 69 -4.50 18.55 6.71
N GLY A 70 -5.56 18.14 7.41
CA GLY A 70 -6.86 17.83 6.78
C GLY A 70 -6.99 16.39 6.26
N ASN A 71 -5.91 15.63 6.19
CA ASN A 71 -5.87 14.28 5.61
C ASN A 71 -6.19 13.19 6.66
N PRO A 72 -7.41 12.60 6.66
CA PRO A 72 -7.78 11.56 7.61
C PRO A 72 -6.93 10.29 7.47
N PHE A 73 -6.50 9.97 6.24
CA PHE A 73 -5.64 8.82 6.00
C PHE A 73 -4.28 9.00 6.67
N TYR A 74 -3.66 10.18 6.53
CA TYR A 74 -2.37 10.41 7.19
C TYR A 74 -2.50 10.36 8.72
N LEU A 75 -3.58 10.91 9.28
CA LEU A 75 -3.85 10.81 10.72
C LEU A 75 -3.93 9.35 11.18
N GLU A 76 -4.69 8.51 10.47
CA GLU A 76 -4.79 7.08 10.79
C GLU A 76 -3.42 6.38 10.73
N GLU A 77 -2.59 6.76 9.76
CA GLU A 77 -1.25 6.19 9.62
C GLU A 77 -0.32 6.58 10.77
N LEU A 78 -0.39 7.82 11.26
CA LEU A 78 0.34 8.25 12.46
C LEU A 78 -0.11 7.48 13.70
N ILE A 79 -1.40 7.15 13.82
CA ILE A 79 -1.93 6.31 14.91
C ILE A 79 -1.42 4.87 14.77
N ASN A 80 -1.46 4.32 13.55
CA ASN A 80 -0.92 3.00 13.24
C ASN A 80 0.58 2.94 13.55
N PHE A 81 1.34 4.01 13.30
CA PHE A 81 2.75 4.13 13.64
C PHE A 81 2.97 3.97 15.16
N ILE A 82 2.22 4.68 16.00
CA ILE A 82 2.29 4.53 17.47
C ILE A 82 2.00 3.08 17.87
N ARG A 83 0.94 2.47 17.30
CA ARG A 83 0.56 1.07 17.57
C ARG A 83 1.68 0.09 17.21
N PHE A 84 2.29 0.23 16.03
CA PHE A 84 3.33 -0.70 15.56
C PHE A 84 4.64 -0.58 16.34
N HIS A 85 4.92 0.59 16.89
CA HIS A 85 6.04 0.80 17.82
C HIS A 85 5.73 0.35 19.26
N GLY A 86 4.51 -0.14 19.54
CA GLY A 86 4.12 -0.61 20.86
C GLY A 86 4.11 0.48 21.93
N ILE A 87 3.96 1.74 21.52
CA ILE A 87 3.99 2.89 22.43
C ILE A 87 2.60 3.07 23.04
N ASP A 88 2.53 3.13 24.37
CA ASP A 88 1.31 3.50 25.09
C ASP A 88 0.99 4.98 24.77
N PRO A 89 -0.17 5.29 24.15
CA PRO A 89 -0.53 6.66 23.79
C PRO A 89 -0.80 7.57 25.01
N TYR A 90 -0.75 7.03 26.23
CA TYR A 90 -0.88 7.78 27.49
C TYR A 90 0.43 7.86 28.29
N ASP A 91 1.53 7.27 27.80
CA ASP A 91 2.86 7.44 28.40
C ASP A 91 3.52 8.72 27.85
N GLU A 92 3.37 9.83 28.58
CA GLU A 92 3.96 11.11 28.19
C GLU A 92 5.47 11.02 27.97
N PHE A 93 6.20 10.24 28.76
CA PHE A 93 7.64 10.11 28.61
C PHE A 93 7.99 9.44 27.29
N ALA A 94 7.35 8.31 26.96
CA ALA A 94 7.53 7.64 25.67
C ALA A 94 7.17 8.56 24.49
N LEU A 95 6.09 9.34 24.61
CA LEU A 95 5.66 10.27 23.57
C LEU A 95 6.61 11.45 23.34
N THR A 96 7.36 11.89 24.36
CA THR A 96 8.40 12.92 24.18
C THR A 96 9.58 12.42 23.37
N GLN A 97 9.91 11.13 23.46
CA GLN A 97 10.97 10.50 22.69
C GLN A 97 10.51 10.12 21.28
N LEU A 98 9.20 10.04 21.04
CA LEU A 98 8.63 9.66 19.76
C LEU A 98 8.75 10.75 18.71
N GLN A 99 9.55 10.48 17.68
CA GLN A 99 9.60 11.27 16.46
C GLN A 99 8.51 10.78 15.49
N LEU A 100 7.48 11.61 15.27
CA LEU A 100 6.44 11.31 14.30
C LEU A 100 6.99 11.54 12.87
N PRO A 101 6.79 10.60 11.93
CA PRO A 101 7.30 10.73 10.57
C PRO A 101 6.76 11.98 9.88
N SER A 102 7.62 12.82 9.31
CA SER A 102 7.30 14.12 8.68
C SER A 102 6.37 14.05 7.47
N SER A 103 6.20 12.88 6.87
CA SER A 103 5.31 12.65 5.73
C SER A 103 4.78 11.21 5.68
N ILE A 104 3.77 10.96 4.85
CA ILE A 104 3.28 9.60 4.57
C ILE A 104 4.41 8.75 3.96
N GLN A 105 5.27 9.32 3.11
CA GLN A 105 6.39 8.60 2.53
C GLN A 105 7.39 8.16 3.61
N ALA A 106 7.74 9.05 4.54
CA ALA A 106 8.60 8.71 5.67
C ALA A 106 7.98 7.60 6.54
N LEU A 107 6.66 7.57 6.65
CA LEU A 107 5.92 6.54 7.37
C LEU A 107 5.99 5.17 6.68
N VAL A 108 5.83 5.13 5.35
CA VAL A 108 6.01 3.90 4.56
C VAL A 108 7.44 3.39 4.71
N LEU A 109 8.44 4.26 4.56
CA LEU A 109 9.86 3.90 4.69
C LEU A 109 10.15 3.33 6.09
N SER A 110 9.63 3.96 7.14
CA SER A 110 9.80 3.47 8.51
C SER A 110 9.21 2.08 8.74
N ARG A 111 8.10 1.73 8.08
CA ARG A 111 7.56 0.35 8.12
C ARG A 111 8.43 -0.61 7.33
N LEU A 112 8.94 -0.18 6.18
CA LEU A 112 9.87 -0.95 5.37
C LEU A 112 11.16 -1.28 6.12
N ASP A 113 11.69 -0.32 6.89
CA ASP A 113 12.92 -0.50 7.68
C ASP A 113 12.80 -1.57 8.76
N GLN A 114 11.58 -1.88 9.21
CA GLN A 114 11.29 -2.94 10.18
C GLN A 114 11.21 -4.35 9.55
N LEU A 115 11.23 -4.44 8.23
CA LEU A 115 11.17 -5.71 7.50
C LEU A 115 12.55 -6.33 7.32
N THR A 116 12.58 -7.65 7.15
CA THR A 116 13.79 -8.38 6.74
C THR A 116 14.15 -8.02 5.29
N GLU A 117 15.41 -8.25 4.89
CA GLU A 117 15.82 -8.01 3.50
C GLU A 117 15.05 -8.89 2.49
N ASN A 118 14.64 -10.09 2.91
CA ASN A 118 13.78 -10.97 2.10
C ASN A 118 12.41 -10.33 1.86
N GLN A 119 11.77 -9.83 2.92
CA GLN A 119 10.47 -9.15 2.84
C GLN A 119 10.53 -7.85 2.04
N LYS A 120 11.61 -7.06 2.18
CA LYS A 120 11.84 -5.85 1.37
C LYS A 120 11.97 -6.19 -0.10
N THR A 121 12.73 -7.25 -0.43
CA THR A 121 12.90 -7.73 -1.81
C THR A 121 11.58 -8.21 -2.38
N MET A 122 10.83 -9.01 -1.61
CA MET A 122 9.49 -9.47 -1.95
C MET A 122 8.54 -8.31 -2.31
N LEU A 123 8.48 -7.27 -1.47
CA LEU A 123 7.65 -6.09 -1.72
C LEU A 123 8.10 -5.30 -2.95
N LYS A 124 9.42 -5.21 -3.18
CA LYS A 124 9.96 -4.57 -4.38
C LYS A 124 9.52 -5.29 -5.65
N VAL A 125 9.67 -6.61 -5.72
CA VAL A 125 9.22 -7.42 -6.87
C VAL A 125 7.71 -7.29 -7.05
N ALA A 126 6.94 -7.43 -5.96
CA ALA A 126 5.49 -7.26 -5.98
C ALA A 126 5.06 -5.88 -6.51
N SER A 127 5.78 -4.81 -6.16
CA SER A 127 5.49 -3.46 -6.66
C SER A 127 5.69 -3.30 -8.16
N VAL A 128 6.58 -4.10 -8.78
CA VAL A 128 6.77 -4.11 -10.23
C VAL A 128 5.66 -4.90 -10.92
N ILE A 129 5.22 -6.02 -10.33
CA ILE A 129 4.06 -6.79 -10.81
C ILE A 129 2.81 -5.90 -10.83
N GLY A 130 2.58 -5.16 -9.75
CA GLY A 130 1.55 -4.12 -9.69
C GLY A 130 0.94 -3.96 -8.31
N ARG A 131 -0.12 -3.15 -8.25
CA ARG A 131 -0.82 -2.88 -6.99
C ARG A 131 -1.48 -4.13 -6.41
N THR A 132 -2.01 -4.99 -7.26
CA THR A 132 -2.49 -6.34 -6.91
C THR A 132 -1.55 -7.34 -7.56
N PHE A 133 -1.14 -8.35 -6.80
CA PHE A 133 -0.18 -9.36 -7.24
C PHE A 133 -0.55 -10.74 -6.69
N ARG A 134 -0.32 -11.76 -7.51
CA ARG A 134 -0.55 -13.15 -7.13
C ARG A 134 0.71 -13.77 -6.55
N VAL A 135 0.53 -14.67 -5.59
CA VAL A 135 1.64 -15.38 -4.93
C VAL A 135 2.43 -16.22 -5.92
N ASP A 136 1.75 -16.92 -6.83
CA ASP A 136 2.40 -17.76 -7.84
C ASP A 136 3.22 -16.96 -8.86
N TRP A 137 2.80 -15.74 -9.18
CA TRP A 137 3.58 -14.83 -10.01
C TRP A 137 4.82 -14.33 -9.28
N LEU A 138 4.68 -13.95 -8.01
CA LEU A 138 5.78 -13.46 -7.20
C LEU A 138 6.86 -14.54 -7.00
N ALA A 139 6.46 -15.77 -6.66
CA ALA A 139 7.35 -16.93 -6.54
C ALA A 139 7.97 -17.34 -7.89
N GLY A 140 7.19 -17.28 -8.97
CA GLY A 140 7.66 -17.67 -10.30
C GLY A 140 8.62 -16.67 -10.96
N VAL A 141 8.41 -15.37 -10.73
CA VAL A 141 9.28 -14.29 -11.25
C VAL A 141 10.59 -14.21 -10.48
N TYR A 142 10.57 -14.47 -9.17
CA TYR A 142 11.75 -14.38 -8.31
C TYR A 142 11.88 -15.62 -7.41
N PRO A 143 12.36 -16.76 -7.95
CA PRO A 143 12.40 -18.04 -7.24
C PRO A 143 13.24 -18.05 -5.97
N GLU A 144 14.16 -17.10 -5.80
CA GLU A 144 14.96 -16.94 -4.58
C GLU A 144 14.13 -16.54 -3.36
N LEU A 145 12.88 -16.07 -3.55
CA LEU A 145 11.91 -15.88 -2.46
C LEU A 145 11.38 -17.22 -1.89
N GLY A 146 11.61 -18.33 -2.60
CA GLY A 146 11.06 -19.64 -2.29
C GLY A 146 9.77 -19.94 -3.06
N GLY A 147 9.13 -21.07 -2.72
CA GLY A 147 7.84 -21.45 -3.29
C GLY A 147 6.66 -20.70 -2.68
N ASP A 148 5.48 -20.93 -3.24
CA ASP A 148 4.23 -20.25 -2.86
C ASP A 148 3.95 -20.21 -1.36
N ASP A 149 4.21 -21.30 -0.63
CA ASP A 149 3.98 -21.37 0.81
C ASP A 149 4.94 -20.47 1.60
N ALA A 150 6.22 -20.43 1.21
CA ALA A 150 7.22 -19.56 1.84
C ALA A 150 6.89 -18.08 1.59
N VAL A 151 6.48 -17.74 0.36
CA VAL A 151 6.03 -16.38 0.02
C VAL A 151 4.79 -15.99 0.81
N ARG A 152 3.83 -16.92 0.98
CA ARG A 152 2.62 -16.68 1.77
C ARG A 152 2.94 -16.44 3.25
N ASP A 153 3.83 -17.24 3.82
CA ASP A 153 4.27 -17.07 5.21
C ASP A 153 4.90 -15.70 5.43
N GLU A 154 5.76 -15.24 4.51
CA GLU A 154 6.34 -13.89 4.56
C GLU A 154 5.28 -12.78 4.40
N LEU A 155 4.28 -12.99 3.54
CA LEU A 155 3.18 -12.03 3.35
C LEU A 155 2.28 -11.89 4.57
N VAL A 156 2.19 -12.89 5.45
CA VAL A 156 1.49 -12.74 6.74
C VAL A 156 2.16 -11.66 7.59
N TYR A 157 3.49 -11.69 7.72
CA TYR A 157 4.23 -10.67 8.48
C TYR A 157 4.12 -9.28 7.85
N VAL A 158 4.17 -9.19 6.51
CA VAL A 158 4.00 -7.91 5.80
C VAL A 158 2.57 -7.36 5.95
N THR A 159 1.58 -8.24 5.99
CA THR A 159 0.16 -7.90 6.25
C THR A 159 -0.01 -7.37 7.67
N ASP A 160 0.63 -8.00 8.66
CA ASP A 160 0.62 -7.54 10.06
C ASP A 160 1.27 -6.16 10.22
N ARG A 161 2.21 -5.79 9.35
CA ARG A 161 2.79 -4.43 9.28
C ARG A 161 1.92 -3.43 8.50
N GLY A 162 0.77 -3.87 7.98
CA GLY A 162 -0.22 -3.03 7.31
C GLY A 162 0.19 -2.54 5.93
N LEU A 163 1.15 -3.20 5.27
CA LEU A 163 1.61 -2.82 3.93
C LEU A 163 0.79 -3.47 2.82
N THR A 164 0.36 -4.72 3.04
CA THR A 164 -0.46 -5.50 2.11
C THR A 164 -1.71 -6.04 2.79
N LEU A 165 -2.68 -6.47 1.99
CA LEU A 165 -3.88 -7.19 2.43
C LEU A 165 -4.17 -8.33 1.45
N PRO A 166 -4.74 -9.46 1.90
CA PRO A 166 -5.24 -10.49 0.99
C PRO A 166 -6.35 -9.94 0.07
N ASP A 167 -6.35 -10.38 -1.19
CA ASP A 167 -7.38 -10.08 -2.17
C ASP A 167 -8.26 -11.32 -2.44
N PRO A 168 -9.44 -11.45 -1.81
CA PRO A 168 -10.31 -12.59 -2.02
C PRO A 168 -11.08 -12.54 -3.35
N ALA A 169 -11.00 -11.44 -4.11
CA ALA A 169 -11.68 -11.32 -5.40
C ALA A 169 -10.95 -12.09 -6.52
N GLU A 170 -9.67 -12.40 -6.32
CA GLU A 170 -8.85 -13.12 -7.28
C GLU A 170 -9.07 -14.64 -7.19
N PRO A 171 -8.98 -15.40 -8.31
CA PRO A 171 -9.22 -16.84 -8.32
C PRO A 171 -8.20 -17.70 -7.54
N GLY A 172 -7.13 -17.10 -7.02
CA GLY A 172 -6.05 -17.77 -6.29
C GLY A 172 -5.43 -16.86 -5.25
N PRO A 173 -4.39 -17.32 -4.52
CA PRO A 173 -3.75 -16.53 -3.47
C PRO A 173 -3.17 -15.23 -4.05
N ALA A 174 -3.79 -14.11 -3.70
CA ALA A 174 -3.41 -12.79 -4.16
C ALA A 174 -3.47 -11.78 -3.02
N TYR A 175 -2.70 -10.72 -3.18
CA TYR A 175 -2.59 -9.64 -2.21
C TYR A 175 -2.58 -8.32 -2.98
N PHE A 176 -2.96 -7.24 -2.30
CA PHE A 176 -2.81 -5.89 -2.81
C PHE A 176 -2.13 -4.99 -1.79
N PHE A 177 -1.41 -3.98 -2.29
CA PHE A 177 -0.88 -2.92 -1.45
C PHE A 177 -2.05 -2.12 -0.85
N LYS A 178 -2.12 -2.13 0.49
CA LYS A 178 -3.19 -1.49 1.24
C LYS A 178 -3.36 -0.02 0.84
N HIS A 179 -2.25 0.67 0.60
CA HIS A 179 -2.21 2.07 0.20
C HIS A 179 -1.41 2.28 -1.08
N VAL A 180 -1.91 3.14 -1.99
CA VAL A 180 -1.24 3.47 -3.25
C VAL A 180 0.13 4.11 -3.03
N ILE A 181 0.26 4.90 -1.97
CA ILE A 181 1.50 5.59 -1.62
C ILE A 181 2.56 4.57 -1.21
N ALA A 182 2.18 3.50 -0.50
CA ALA A 182 3.11 2.44 -0.13
C ALA A 182 3.67 1.74 -1.37
N HIS A 183 2.79 1.35 -2.31
CA HIS A 183 3.17 0.80 -3.60
C HIS A 183 4.16 1.72 -4.33
N ASN A 184 3.81 3.00 -4.50
CA ASN A 184 4.63 3.94 -5.27
C ASN A 184 5.99 4.17 -4.62
N VAL A 185 6.05 4.38 -3.30
CA VAL A 185 7.32 4.57 -2.58
C VAL A 185 8.22 3.35 -2.74
N ILE A 186 7.67 2.14 -2.69
CA ILE A 186 8.44 0.90 -2.84
C ILE A 186 8.92 0.75 -4.30
N TYR A 187 8.03 0.97 -5.27
CA TYR A 187 8.36 0.91 -6.70
C TYR A 187 9.43 1.94 -7.09
N ASP A 188 9.32 3.17 -6.59
CA ASP A 188 10.26 4.26 -6.88
C ASP A 188 11.57 4.15 -6.08
N SER A 189 11.62 3.31 -5.04
CA SER A 189 12.86 3.00 -4.32
C SER A 189 13.82 2.10 -5.11
N LEU A 190 13.34 1.45 -6.18
CA LEU A 190 14.15 0.60 -7.04
C LEU A 190 15.07 1.44 -7.93
N LEU A 191 16.33 1.01 -8.01
CA LEU A 191 17.25 1.52 -9.02
C LEU A 191 16.68 1.25 -10.42
N PHE A 192 16.82 2.22 -11.32
CA PHE A 192 16.30 2.13 -12.68
C PHE A 192 16.62 0.80 -13.36
N MET A 193 17.89 0.39 -13.37
CA MET A 193 18.29 -0.87 -14.02
C MET A 193 17.64 -2.12 -13.41
N LEU A 194 17.48 -2.16 -12.08
CA LEU A 194 16.82 -3.30 -11.43
C LEU A 194 15.33 -3.33 -11.77
N ARG A 195 14.68 -2.17 -11.81
CA ARG A 195 13.27 -2.04 -12.17
C ARG A 195 13.04 -2.50 -13.62
N THR A 196 13.89 -2.07 -14.54
CA THR A 196 13.87 -2.47 -15.96
C THR A 196 14.04 -3.99 -16.11
N ALA A 197 15.01 -4.58 -15.41
CA ALA A 197 15.23 -6.03 -15.42
C ALA A 197 14.03 -6.81 -14.86
N LEU A 198 13.44 -6.36 -13.74
CA LEU A 198 12.25 -6.99 -13.16
C LEU A 198 11.06 -6.92 -14.12
N HIS A 199 10.86 -5.80 -14.83
CA HIS A 199 9.81 -5.70 -15.84
C HIS A 199 9.99 -6.76 -16.95
N GLU A 200 11.22 -6.97 -17.42
CA GLU A 200 11.52 -8.03 -18.40
C GLU A 200 11.25 -9.42 -17.84
N SER A 201 11.72 -9.71 -16.63
CA SER A 201 11.51 -11.01 -15.96
C SER A 201 10.03 -11.33 -15.79
N ILE A 202 9.20 -10.35 -15.43
CA ILE A 202 7.75 -10.52 -15.29
C ILE A 202 7.10 -10.85 -16.63
N ALA A 203 7.42 -10.10 -17.69
CA ALA A 203 6.86 -10.36 -19.00
C ALA A 203 7.27 -11.75 -19.54
N ALA A 204 8.56 -12.09 -19.43
CA ALA A 204 9.08 -13.39 -19.84
C ALA A 204 8.43 -14.55 -19.05
N PHE A 205 8.22 -14.37 -17.75
CA PHE A 205 7.51 -15.35 -16.92
C PHE A 205 6.08 -15.59 -17.39
N ILE A 206 5.34 -14.53 -17.72
CA ILE A 206 3.97 -14.63 -18.23
C ILE A 206 3.94 -15.39 -19.56
N GLU A 207 4.83 -15.07 -20.50
CA GLU A 207 4.93 -15.77 -21.79
C GLU A 207 5.19 -17.28 -21.61
N GLN A 208 6.12 -17.62 -20.73
CA GLN A 208 6.52 -19.01 -20.48
C GLN A 208 5.43 -19.82 -19.76
N THR A 209 4.71 -19.18 -18.85
CA THR A 209 3.70 -19.84 -18.01
C THR A 209 2.37 -19.99 -18.76
N TYR A 210 2.03 -19.05 -19.64
CA TYR A 210 0.74 -19.00 -20.32
C TYR A 210 0.84 -18.97 -21.85
N PRO A 211 1.64 -19.83 -22.51
CA PRO A 211 1.91 -19.73 -23.94
C PRO A 211 0.65 -19.88 -24.81
N THR A 212 -0.33 -20.66 -24.35
CA THR A 212 -1.62 -20.86 -25.04
C THR A 212 -2.67 -19.81 -24.71
N ARG A 213 -2.39 -18.91 -23.76
CA ARG A 213 -3.29 -17.87 -23.27
C ARG A 213 -2.68 -16.46 -23.32
N ILE A 214 -1.59 -16.26 -24.07
CA ILE A 214 -0.90 -14.96 -24.24
C ILE A 214 -1.89 -13.82 -24.55
N ASN A 215 -2.91 -14.09 -25.37
CA ASN A 215 -3.93 -13.10 -25.74
C ASN A 215 -4.68 -12.49 -24.53
N GLN A 216 -4.75 -13.18 -23.39
CA GLN A 216 -5.37 -12.68 -22.16
C GLN A 216 -4.48 -11.69 -21.40
N PHE A 217 -3.19 -11.62 -21.74
CA PHE A 217 -2.17 -10.85 -21.04
C PHE A 217 -1.52 -9.78 -21.91
N LEU A 218 -2.04 -9.49 -23.12
CA LEU A 218 -1.41 -8.56 -24.06
C LEU A 218 -1.17 -7.17 -23.44
N ASP A 219 -2.15 -6.62 -22.71
CA ASP A 219 -2.01 -5.31 -22.05
C ASP A 219 -0.90 -5.30 -20.99
N ILE A 220 -0.77 -6.41 -20.25
CA ILE A 220 0.25 -6.58 -19.22
C ILE A 220 1.62 -6.76 -19.88
N LEU A 221 1.73 -7.62 -20.90
CA LEU A 221 2.97 -7.84 -21.66
C LEU A 221 3.46 -6.54 -22.32
N ALA A 222 2.56 -5.79 -22.97
CA ALA A 222 2.88 -4.48 -23.55
C ALA A 222 3.40 -3.52 -22.48
N TYR A 223 2.73 -3.43 -21.32
CA TYR A 223 3.19 -2.58 -20.22
C TYR A 223 4.59 -2.97 -19.73
N HIS A 224 4.82 -4.25 -19.43
CA HIS A 224 6.10 -4.69 -18.88
C HIS A 224 7.23 -4.61 -19.90
N TYR A 225 7.04 -5.03 -21.15
CA TYR A 225 8.08 -4.88 -22.17
C TYR A 225 8.36 -3.42 -22.56
N SER A 226 7.35 -2.54 -22.55
CA SER A 226 7.59 -1.10 -22.74
C SER A 226 8.44 -0.48 -21.63
N SER A 227 8.51 -1.14 -20.47
CA SER A 227 9.30 -0.72 -19.31
C SER A 227 10.59 -1.51 -19.15
N SER A 228 10.94 -2.38 -20.11
CA SER A 228 12.23 -3.09 -20.18
C SER A 228 13.14 -2.53 -21.27
N ASP A 229 14.36 -3.07 -21.41
CA ASP A 229 15.29 -2.71 -22.50
C ASP A 229 15.16 -3.66 -23.72
N ASN A 230 14.14 -4.53 -23.75
CA ASN A 230 13.97 -5.54 -24.79
C ASN A 230 13.26 -4.98 -26.03
N GLU A 231 14.01 -4.34 -26.92
CA GLU A 231 13.46 -3.71 -28.13
C GLU A 231 12.71 -4.69 -29.06
N ALA A 232 13.13 -5.96 -29.12
CA ALA A 232 12.48 -6.95 -29.96
C ALA A 232 11.07 -7.24 -29.46
N LYS A 233 10.92 -7.45 -28.16
CA LYS A 233 9.63 -7.67 -27.51
C LYS A 233 8.77 -6.41 -27.49
N GLN A 234 9.37 -5.24 -27.34
CA GLN A 234 8.63 -3.98 -27.52
C GLN A 234 7.96 -3.89 -28.89
N ARG A 235 8.67 -4.21 -29.98
CA ARG A 235 8.08 -4.23 -31.33
C ARG A 235 7.01 -5.31 -31.53
N GLU A 236 7.04 -6.37 -30.75
CA GLU A 236 6.05 -7.45 -30.81
C GLU A 236 4.72 -7.04 -30.15
N TYR A 237 4.77 -6.24 -29.07
CA TYR A 237 3.63 -5.95 -28.22
C TYR A 237 3.13 -4.49 -28.24
N LEU A 238 3.86 -3.54 -28.85
CA LEU A 238 3.52 -2.11 -28.96
C LEU A 238 3.23 -1.70 -30.41
#